data_AF-A0AAU9U274-F1
#
_entry.id   AF-A0AAU9U274-F1
#
_cell.length_a   1.000
_cell.length_b   1.000
_cell.length_c   1.000
_cell.angle_alpha   90.00
_cell.angle_beta   90.00
_cell.angle_gamma   90.00
#
_symmetry.space_group_name_H-M   'P 1'
#
loop_
_entity.id
_entity.type
_entity.pdbx_description
1 polymer ?
#
loop_
_entity_poly.entity_id
_entity_poly.type
_entity_poly.pdbx_seq_one_letter_code
_entity_poly.pdbx_strand_id
1 'polypeptide(L)'
;MRTLPHALTETVGYQGGLLMIWGGMFYEARNDLVIFYRGSVNVQRYVEEVLQDHVITFAPFIGENFRFMHDNARCHVARSVTEYLDEAGIQTLPLHFIFLCA
;
A
#
# COMPACT_ATOMS: atom_id res chain seq x y z
N MET A 1 -13.53 -46.54 -19.31
CA MET A 1 -13.00 -45.17 -19.39
C MET A 1 -13.82 -44.31 -18.44
N ARG A 2 -13.33 -44.04 -17.23
CA ARG A 2 -14.05 -43.25 -16.21
C ARG A 2 -13.60 -41.80 -16.34
N THR A 3 -14.53 -40.91 -16.69
CA THR A 3 -14.32 -39.46 -16.62
C THR A 3 -14.19 -39.08 -15.14
N LEU A 4 -13.04 -38.55 -14.74
CA LEU A 4 -12.88 -37.93 -13.43
C LEU A 4 -13.74 -36.67 -13.41
N PRO A 5 -14.56 -36.43 -12.37
CA PRO A 5 -15.26 -35.17 -12.25
C PRO A 5 -14.22 -34.07 -12.08
N HIS A 6 -14.23 -33.08 -12.97
CA HIS A 6 -13.49 -31.83 -12.79
C HIS A 6 -14.14 -31.05 -11.65
N ALA A 7 -13.85 -31.44 -10.42
CA ALA A 7 -14.29 -30.74 -9.23
C ALA A 7 -13.38 -29.51 -9.03
N LEU A 8 -13.94 -28.33 -9.25
CA LEU A 8 -13.33 -27.08 -8.80
C LEU A 8 -13.62 -26.97 -7.30
N THR A 9 -12.59 -27.15 -6.48
CA THR A 9 -12.67 -26.90 -5.03
C THR A 9 -12.40 -25.42 -4.80
N GLU A 10 -13.30 -24.74 -4.10
CA GLU A 10 -13.03 -23.40 -3.60
C GLU A 10 -11.84 -23.45 -2.65
N THR A 11 -10.78 -22.69 -2.95
CA THR A 11 -9.59 -22.59 -2.10
C THR A 11 -9.38 -21.13 -1.74
N VAL A 12 -9.18 -20.85 -0.45
CA VAL A 12 -8.92 -19.50 0.09
C VAL A 12 -7.51 -18.97 -0.24
N GLY A 13 -6.63 -19.81 -0.80
CA GLY A 13 -5.30 -19.41 -1.24
C GLY A 13 -4.51 -20.60 -1.78
N TYR A 14 -3.76 -20.38 -2.85
CA TYR A 14 -2.79 -21.36 -3.33
C TYR A 14 -1.59 -21.34 -2.38
N GLN A 15 -1.09 -22.49 -1.94
CA GLN A 15 0.06 -22.60 -1.01
C GLN A 15 1.39 -22.08 -1.62
N GLY A 16 1.36 -21.48 -2.82
CA GLY A 16 2.45 -20.70 -3.38
C GLY A 16 2.41 -19.31 -2.77
N GLY A 17 3.52 -18.86 -2.17
CA GLY A 17 3.59 -17.62 -1.40
C GLY A 17 2.99 -16.40 -2.10
N LEU A 18 2.49 -15.46 -1.30
CA LEU A 18 1.90 -14.21 -1.75
C LEU A 18 2.96 -13.11 -1.86
N LEU A 19 2.90 -12.31 -2.92
CA LEU A 19 3.73 -11.12 -3.10
C LEU A 19 2.87 -9.88 -2.80
N MET A 20 3.35 -9.06 -1.87
CA MET A 20 2.73 -7.77 -1.53
C MET A 20 3.42 -6.68 -2.34
N ILE A 21 2.62 -5.81 -2.96
CA ILE A 21 3.11 -4.72 -3.80
C ILE A 21 2.39 -3.44 -3.39
N TRP A 22 3.13 -2.33 -3.28
CA TRP A 22 2.57 -1.00 -3.09
C TRP A 22 2.85 -0.12 -4.30
N GLY A 23 1.88 0.73 -4.64
CA GLY A 23 1.99 1.70 -5.71
C GLY A 23 1.12 2.91 -5.41
N GLY A 24 1.64 4.09 -5.74
CA GLY A 24 0.97 5.37 -5.66
C GLY A 24 0.80 5.98 -7.06
N MET A 25 -0.33 6.63 -7.26
CA MET A 25 -0.68 7.31 -8.51
C MET A 25 -1.25 8.68 -8.21
N PHE A 26 -0.99 9.65 -9.07
CA PHE A 26 -1.59 10.98 -9.04
C PHE A 26 -1.93 11.44 -10.46
N TYR A 27 -2.54 12.61 -10.62
CA TYR A 27 -3.15 13.04 -11.88
C TYR A 27 -2.18 13.00 -13.08
N GLU A 28 -0.92 13.39 -12.89
CA GLU A 28 0.06 13.54 -13.99
C GLU A 28 1.10 12.41 -14.05
N ALA A 29 1.24 11.60 -13.00
CA ALA A 29 2.22 10.50 -13.00
C ALA A 29 1.88 9.39 -11.99
N ARG A 30 2.73 8.37 -11.99
CA ARG A 30 2.75 7.28 -11.02
C ARG A 30 4.15 7.15 -10.43
N ASN A 31 4.25 6.66 -9.21
CA ASN A 31 5.55 6.25 -8.66
C ASN A 31 5.90 4.82 -9.13
N ASP A 32 7.12 4.41 -8.84
CA ASP A 32 7.56 3.03 -9.03
C ASP A 32 6.89 2.10 -8.02
N LEU A 33 6.66 0.85 -8.43
CA LEU A 33 6.05 -0.16 -7.57
C LEU A 33 7.07 -0.67 -6.54
N VAL A 34 6.68 -0.64 -5.28
CA VAL A 34 7.45 -1.21 -4.17
C VAL A 34 7.05 -2.68 -4.03
N ILE A 35 8.03 -3.58 -4.14
CA ILE A 35 7.81 -5.03 -4.02
C ILE A 35 8.31 -5.50 -2.66
N PHE A 36 7.40 -6.00 -1.82
CA PHE A 36 7.75 -6.60 -0.53
C PHE A 36 8.03 -8.09 -0.71
N TYR A 37 9.30 -8.45 -0.87
CA TYR A 37 9.71 -9.83 -1.16
C TYR A 37 9.42 -10.85 -0.06
N ARG A 38 9.14 -10.42 1.18
CA ARG A 38 8.90 -11.31 2.33
C ARG A 38 7.96 -10.69 3.37
N GLY A 39 7.00 -11.46 3.84
CA GLY A 39 6.18 -11.14 5.00
C GLY A 39 5.20 -9.97 4.79
N SER A 40 4.38 -9.71 5.81
CA SER A 40 3.45 -8.57 5.81
C SER A 40 4.19 -7.25 6.01
N VAL A 41 3.64 -6.17 5.46
CA VAL A 41 4.06 -4.81 5.78
C VAL A 41 3.66 -4.46 7.21
N ASN A 42 4.66 -4.12 8.03
CA ASN A 42 4.46 -3.56 9.36
C ASN A 42 4.66 -2.04 9.32
N VAL A 43 4.47 -1.40 10.47
CA VAL A 43 4.63 0.06 10.62
C VAL A 43 6.00 0.56 10.16
N GLN A 44 7.07 -0.09 10.61
CA GLN A 44 8.43 0.33 10.30
C GLN A 44 8.70 0.25 8.79
N ARG A 45 8.36 -0.89 8.18
CA ARG A 45 8.52 -1.09 6.73
C ARG A 45 7.67 -0.14 5.92
N TYR A 46 6.47 0.20 6.39
CA TYR A 46 5.65 1.20 5.72
C TYR A 46 6.30 2.58 5.76
N VAL A 47 6.91 2.98 6.89
CA VAL A 47 7.61 4.27 6.97
C VAL A 47 8.84 4.29 6.07
N GLU A 48 9.71 3.28 6.20
CA GLU A 48 11.02 3.23 5.54
C GLU A 48 10.91 2.90 4.04
N GLU A 49 10.14 1.88 3.67
CA GLU A 49 10.08 1.39 2.28
C GLU A 49 8.99 2.09 1.45
N VAL A 50 8.07 2.86 2.07
CA VAL A 50 6.97 3.54 1.35
C VAL A 50 6.96 5.04 1.60
N LEU A 51 6.79 5.48 2.84
CA LEU A 51 6.51 6.90 3.11
C LEU A 51 7.71 7.79 2.81
N GLN A 52 8.91 7.40 3.25
CA GLN A 52 10.14 8.17 3.04
C GLN A 52 10.42 8.37 1.55
N ASP A 53 10.50 7.26 0.81
CA ASP A 53 11.00 7.28 -0.56
C ASP A 53 9.92 7.66 -1.59
N HIS A 54 8.66 7.31 -1.33
CA HIS A 54 7.62 7.40 -2.36
C HIS A 54 6.50 8.39 -2.07
N VAL A 55 6.37 8.88 -0.83
CA VAL A 55 5.35 9.87 -0.46
C VAL A 55 5.99 11.21 -0.13
N ILE A 56 6.86 11.24 0.88
CA ILE A 56 7.48 12.47 1.36
C ILE A 56 8.43 13.05 0.33
N THR A 57 9.27 12.21 -0.28
CA THR A 57 10.19 12.65 -1.34
C THR A 57 9.43 13.20 -2.56
N PHE A 58 8.25 12.65 -2.87
CA PHE A 58 7.46 13.06 -4.04
C PHE A 58 6.55 14.27 -3.79
N ALA A 59 6.13 14.52 -2.54
CA ALA A 59 5.18 15.58 -2.21
C ALA A 59 5.60 16.97 -2.73
N PRO A 60 6.88 17.42 -2.61
CA PRO A 60 7.31 18.71 -3.15
C PRO A 60 7.18 18.85 -4.66
N PHE A 61 7.25 17.74 -5.42
CA PHE A 61 7.12 17.77 -6.88
C PHE A 61 5.68 17.98 -7.34
N ILE A 62 4.70 17.57 -6.53
CA ILE A 62 3.27 17.79 -6.79
C ILE A 62 2.85 19.20 -6.33
N GLY A 63 3.47 19.69 -5.26
CA GLY A 63 3.31 21.05 -4.76
C GLY A 63 2.52 21.13 -3.45
N GLU A 64 2.29 22.35 -2.98
CA GLU A 64 1.75 22.66 -1.64
C GLU A 64 0.34 22.11 -1.38
N ASN A 65 -0.40 21.77 -2.43
CA ASN A 65 -1.74 21.18 -2.34
C ASN A 65 -1.72 19.65 -2.34
N PHE A 66 -0.56 19.01 -2.23
CA PHE A 66 -0.45 17.56 -2.15
C PHE A 66 -1.25 17.03 -0.95
N ARG A 67 -2.09 16.02 -1.21
CA ARG A 67 -2.83 15.31 -0.18
C ARG A 67 -2.67 13.82 -0.40
N PHE A 68 -2.20 13.14 0.64
CA PHE A 68 -1.97 11.72 0.61
C PHE A 68 -3.25 10.95 0.93
N MET A 69 -3.53 9.87 0.20
CA MET A 69 -4.66 8.99 0.43
C MET A 69 -4.17 7.56 0.53
N HIS A 70 -4.54 6.88 1.62
CA HIS A 70 -4.24 5.48 1.86
C HIS A 70 -5.41 4.81 2.59
N ASP A 71 -5.46 3.48 2.56
CA ASP A 71 -6.49 2.74 3.29
C ASP A 71 -6.26 2.74 4.81
N ASN A 72 -7.24 2.22 5.55
CA ASN A 72 -7.19 2.14 7.01
C ASN A 72 -6.47 0.87 7.52
N ALA A 73 -5.54 0.28 6.77
CA ALA A 73 -4.75 -0.83 7.27
C ALA A 73 -4.05 -0.45 8.59
N ARG A 74 -3.95 -1.42 9.52
CA ARG A 74 -3.44 -1.15 10.88
C ARG A 74 -2.08 -0.47 10.91
N CYS A 75 -1.20 -0.77 9.95
CA CYS A 75 0.10 -0.11 9.83
C CYS A 75 -0.03 1.34 9.37
N HIS A 76 -0.97 1.68 8.49
CA HIS A 76 -1.17 3.02 7.95
C HIS A 76 -1.75 4.00 8.97
N VAL A 77 -2.65 3.52 9.84
CA VAL A 77 -3.30 4.32 10.88
C VAL A 77 -2.64 4.19 12.25
N ALA A 78 -1.47 3.52 12.32
CA ALA A 78 -0.71 3.45 13.56
C ALA A 78 -0.26 4.84 13.99
N ARG A 79 -0.27 5.12 15.29
CA ARG A 79 0.05 6.46 15.84
C ARG A 79 1.40 6.98 15.33
N SER A 80 2.42 6.14 15.29
CA SER A 80 3.75 6.52 14.80
C SER A 80 3.76 6.88 13.31
N VAL A 81 2.86 6.30 12.51
CA VAL A 81 2.72 6.67 11.09
C VAL A 81 2.01 8.00 10.95
N THR A 82 0.94 8.22 11.72
CA THR A 82 0.21 9.48 11.68
C THR A 82 1.06 10.64 12.20
N GLU A 83 1.83 10.42 13.27
CA GLU A 83 2.79 11.41 13.79
C GLU A 83 3.88 11.71 12.76
N TYR A 84 4.43 10.67 12.10
CA TYR A 84 5.46 10.85 11.08
C TYR A 84 4.96 11.66 9.86
N LEU A 85 3.73 11.43 9.41
CA LEU A 85 3.13 12.18 8.31
C LEU A 85 2.86 13.64 8.71
N ASP A 86 2.42 13.88 9.94
CA ASP A 86 2.19 15.22 10.48
C ASP A 86 3.50 16.01 10.61
N GLU A 87 4.56 15.40 11.14
CA GLU A 87 5.91 15.97 11.21
C GLU A 87 6.48 16.31 9.82
N ALA A 88 6.15 15.50 8.81
CA ALA A 88 6.52 15.74 7.42
C ALA A 88 5.62 16.77 6.71
N GLY A 89 4.59 17.30 7.38
CA GLY A 89 3.64 18.27 6.80
C GLY A 89 2.70 17.67 5.76
N ILE A 90 2.52 16.35 5.76
CA ILE A 90 1.68 15.64 4.79
C ILE A 90 0.24 15.53 5.31
N GLN A 91 -0.68 16.18 4.60
CA GLN A 91 -2.11 16.04 4.91
C GLN A 91 -2.67 14.75 4.34
N THR A 92 -3.37 13.98 5.17
CA THR A 92 -4.08 12.77 4.75
C THR A 92 -5.55 13.04 4.47
N LEU A 93 -6.12 12.36 3.49
CA LEU A 93 -7.55 12.41 3.19
C LEU A 93 -8.30 11.24 3.85
N PRO A 94 -9.50 11.49 4.41
CA PRO A 94 -10.36 10.42 4.91
C PRO A 94 -10.86 9.57 3.73
N LEU A 95 -10.73 8.25 3.88
CA LEU A 95 -11.03 7.28 2.83
C LEU A 95 -12.54 7.19 2.54
N HIS A 96 -12.96 7.51 1.31
CA HIS A 96 -14.29 7.22 0.76
C HIS A 96 -14.20 6.30 -0.49
N PHE A 97 -13.35 5.26 -0.41
CA PHE A 97 -13.03 4.26 -1.46
C PHE A 97 -11.93 4.68 -2.45
N ILE A 98 -10.75 4.04 -2.31
CA ILE A 98 -9.98 3.35 -3.37
C ILE A 98 -9.01 2.37 -2.68
N PHE A 99 -9.00 1.11 -3.14
CA PHE A 99 -8.11 0.03 -2.75
C PHE A 99 -6.75 0.17 -3.45
N LEU A 100 -5.63 0.08 -2.72
CA LEU A 100 -4.60 -0.98 -2.91
C LEU A 100 -3.49 -0.86 -1.84
N CYS A 101 -3.61 -1.64 -0.77
CA CYS A 101 -2.50 -2.40 -0.21
C CYS A 101 -3.01 -3.84 -0.13
N ALA A 102 -2.54 -4.71 -1.03
CA ALA A 102 -2.83 -6.15 -1.00
C ALA A 102 -1.68 -6.89 -0.32
#